data_AF-A0AAV9MVS8-F1
#
_entry.id   AF-A0AAV9MVS8-F1
#
_cell.length_a   1.000
_cell.length_b   1.000
_cell.length_c   1.000
_cell.angle_alpha   90.00
_cell.angle_beta   90.00
_cell.angle_gamma   90.00
#
_symmetry.space_group_name_H-M   'P 1'
#
loop_
_entity.id
_entity.type
_entity.pdbx_description
1 polymer ?
#
loop_
_entity_poly.entity_id
_entity_poly.type
_entity_poly.pdbx_seq_one_letter_code
_entity_poly.pdbx_strand_id
1 'polypeptide(L)'
;MSFLRPQSSLRLCRTIPQAPRSSLRCLSTTPGRRLGEPDPKAVPDVQAMQATEDQASMVEIDHNPEQSVTEYHADHQPDYTATVDHGTSLYSPVPKRVLNGSEPGGITPAAVLSGAPVDLQARTVRIYKSAKPATQSGSWGSHAWRMDWDVLGRGHRWENPLMGWQSSADAMQGTKVQFKTKEDAVAFAEKQGYEYYVQEPQERRFVPKAYANMFLHESGPLKHIKTK
;
A
#
# COMPACT_ATOMS: atom_id res chain seq x y z
N MET A 1 49.20 -11.48 -31.46
CA MET A 1 49.87 -10.19 -31.22
C MET A 1 49.73 -9.86 -29.74
N SER A 2 50.86 -9.75 -29.06
CA SER A 2 50.99 -9.67 -27.61
C SER A 2 51.48 -8.27 -27.25
N PHE A 3 50.77 -7.49 -26.42
CA PHE A 3 51.28 -6.33 -25.66
C PHE A 3 50.32 -6.11 -24.48
N LEU A 4 50.66 -6.54 -23.24
CA LEU A 4 51.39 -5.82 -22.18
C LEU A 4 50.56 -4.71 -21.45
N ARG A 5 50.12 -5.05 -20.21
CA ARG A 5 50.06 -4.34 -18.89
C ARG A 5 49.97 -2.78 -18.82
N PRO A 6 49.46 -2.14 -17.72
CA PRO A 6 49.68 -2.56 -16.31
C PRO A 6 48.54 -2.37 -15.30
N GLN A 7 48.80 -2.94 -14.12
CA GLN A 7 48.16 -2.74 -12.82
C GLN A 7 48.33 -1.30 -12.30
N SER A 8 47.32 -0.76 -11.61
CA SER A 8 47.54 0.22 -10.55
C SER A 8 46.61 -0.03 -9.37
N SER A 9 47.22 -0.52 -8.30
CA SER A 9 46.68 -0.64 -6.96
C SER A 9 46.61 0.75 -6.30
N LEU A 10 45.45 1.15 -5.79
CA LEU A 10 45.35 2.11 -4.69
C LEU A 10 44.30 1.62 -3.68
N ARG A 11 44.76 0.83 -2.71
CA ARG A 11 44.02 0.55 -1.48
C ARG A 11 44.16 1.77 -0.56
N LEU A 12 43.09 2.55 -0.43
CA LEU A 12 42.95 3.53 0.65
C LEU A 12 42.50 2.79 1.92
N CYS A 13 43.45 2.47 2.80
CA CYS A 13 43.16 2.03 4.16
C CYS A 13 42.65 3.23 4.97
N ARG A 14 41.34 3.29 5.26
CA ARG A 14 40.82 4.12 6.35
C ARG A 14 40.94 3.32 7.65
N THR A 15 41.87 3.70 8.49
CA THR A 15 41.94 3.30 9.90
C THR A 15 40.86 4.05 10.68
N ILE A 16 39.93 3.31 11.27
CA ILE A 16 38.93 3.84 12.21
C ILE A 16 39.47 3.59 13.62
N PRO A 17 39.63 4.62 14.49
CA PRO A 17 40.00 4.39 15.88
C PRO A 17 38.83 3.75 16.64
N GLN A 18 39.07 2.58 17.25
CA GLN A 18 38.14 1.92 18.15
C GLN A 18 38.17 2.61 19.52
N ALA A 19 37.04 3.15 19.96
CA ALA A 19 36.84 3.59 21.34
C ALA A 19 36.60 2.38 22.28
N PRO A 20 37.08 2.41 23.53
CA PRO A 20 36.92 1.30 24.47
C PRO A 20 35.47 1.15 24.94
N ARG A 21 34.98 -0.10 24.93
CA ARG A 21 33.66 -0.48 25.47
C ARG A 21 33.70 -0.47 27.01
N SER A 22 33.03 0.49 27.64
CA SER A 22 32.74 0.44 29.07
C SER A 22 31.48 -0.40 29.33
N SER A 23 31.66 -1.56 29.97
CA SER A 23 30.57 -2.38 30.51
C SER A 23 30.04 -1.75 31.79
N LEU A 24 28.85 -1.13 31.74
CA LEU A 24 28.06 -0.84 32.93
C LEU A 24 26.82 -1.75 32.92
N ARG A 25 26.83 -2.74 33.81
CA ARG A 25 25.61 -3.49 34.18
C ARG A 25 24.81 -2.61 35.14
N CYS A 26 23.68 -2.10 34.68
CA CYS A 26 22.69 -1.48 35.56
C CYS A 26 21.80 -2.59 36.13
N LEU A 27 21.92 -2.86 37.43
CA LEU A 27 20.95 -3.69 38.16
C LEU A 27 19.83 -2.76 38.65
N SER A 28 18.63 -2.85 38.08
CA SER A 28 17.45 -2.19 38.63
C SER A 28 16.88 -3.03 39.78
N THR A 29 17.03 -2.54 41.00
CA THR A 29 16.32 -3.09 42.17
C THR A 29 14.92 -2.49 42.21
N THR A 30 13.91 -3.26 41.79
CA THR A 30 12.50 -2.92 42.02
C THR A 30 12.03 -3.63 43.28
N PRO A 31 11.54 -2.95 44.33
CA PRO A 31 10.90 -3.62 45.46
C PRO A 31 9.55 -4.19 45.02
N GLY A 32 9.30 -5.46 45.33
CA GLY A 32 8.06 -6.16 45.01
C GLY A 32 6.85 -5.56 45.74
N ARG A 33 5.81 -5.20 44.98
CA ARG A 33 4.52 -4.71 45.50
C ARG A 33 3.62 -5.91 45.82
N ARG A 34 3.11 -6.00 47.05
CA ARG A 34 2.04 -6.95 47.43
C ARG A 34 0.72 -6.49 46.79
N LEU A 35 -0.01 -7.45 46.22
CA LEU A 35 -1.40 -7.29 45.81
C LEU A 35 -2.28 -7.25 47.07
N GLY A 36 -3.00 -6.16 47.33
CA GLY A 36 -4.05 -6.19 48.36
C GLY A 36 -4.60 -4.90 48.96
N GLU A 37 -4.00 -3.71 48.80
CA GLU A 37 -4.52 -2.48 49.42
C GLU A 37 -4.67 -1.33 48.40
N PRO A 38 -5.82 -0.65 48.35
CA PRO A 38 -6.01 0.52 47.50
C PRO A 38 -5.33 1.77 48.11
N ASP A 39 -4.64 2.53 47.26
CA ASP A 39 -3.89 3.74 47.63
C ASP A 39 -4.82 4.86 48.16
N PRO A 40 -4.52 5.53 49.29
CA PRO A 40 -5.41 6.54 49.91
C PRO A 40 -5.46 7.89 49.14
N LYS A 41 -4.86 7.97 47.94
CA LYS A 41 -4.92 9.15 47.05
C LYS A 41 -5.95 9.01 45.92
N ALA A 42 -6.72 7.92 45.88
CA ALA A 42 -7.66 7.63 44.79
C ALA A 42 -9.11 8.05 45.06
N VAL A 43 -9.42 8.71 46.18
CA VAL A 43 -10.76 9.27 46.43
C VAL A 43 -10.72 10.78 46.20
N PRO A 44 -11.41 11.31 45.17
CA PRO A 44 -11.52 12.75 44.99
C PRO A 44 -12.42 13.36 46.07
N ASP A 45 -11.99 14.49 46.62
CA ASP A 45 -12.71 15.26 47.64
C ASP A 45 -14.02 15.83 47.07
N VAL A 46 -15.16 15.48 47.68
CA VAL A 46 -16.50 15.83 47.17
C VAL A 46 -16.74 17.35 47.16
N GLN A 47 -16.04 18.11 48.01
CA GLN A 47 -16.12 19.58 48.07
C GLN A 47 -15.31 20.27 46.96
N ALA A 48 -14.33 19.59 46.36
CA ALA A 48 -13.59 20.12 45.20
C ALA A 48 -14.40 20.04 43.90
N MET A 49 -15.47 19.22 43.86
CA MET A 49 -16.34 19.12 42.68
C MET A 49 -17.34 20.28 42.60
N GLN A 50 -17.85 20.76 43.73
CA GLN A 50 -18.87 21.83 43.76
C GLN A 50 -18.32 23.23 43.50
N ALA A 51 -17.03 23.49 43.74
CA ALA A 51 -16.43 24.81 43.49
C ALA A 51 -16.14 25.12 42.01
N THR A 52 -16.27 24.14 41.12
CA THR A 52 -16.03 24.29 39.67
C THR A 52 -17.30 24.49 38.85
N GLU A 53 -18.48 24.32 39.46
CA GLU A 53 -19.78 24.42 38.75
C GLU A 53 -20.27 25.88 38.67
N ASP A 54 -19.83 26.77 39.58
CA ASP A 54 -20.29 28.16 39.67
C ASP A 54 -19.49 29.17 38.80
N GLN A 55 -18.52 28.70 38.00
CA GLN A 55 -17.85 29.52 36.97
C GLN A 55 -18.25 29.16 35.53
N ALA A 56 -19.33 28.40 35.35
CA ALA A 56 -19.93 28.18 34.04
C ALA A 56 -20.83 29.37 33.61
N SER A 57 -20.32 30.61 33.71
CA SER A 57 -20.92 31.78 33.06
C SER A 57 -20.31 31.95 31.67
N MET A 58 -21.10 31.58 30.67
CA MET A 58 -21.01 31.90 29.24
C MET A 58 -19.87 32.86 28.84
N VAL A 59 -18.73 32.29 28.44
CA VAL A 59 -17.83 32.93 27.49
C VAL A 59 -18.29 32.45 26.12
N GLU A 60 -18.97 33.30 25.37
CA GLU A 60 -19.13 33.11 23.93
C GLU A 60 -17.74 33.25 23.31
N ILE A 61 -17.04 32.14 23.22
CA ILE A 61 -15.90 32.04 22.33
C ILE A 61 -16.51 31.88 20.95
N ASP A 62 -16.42 32.92 20.12
CA ASP A 62 -16.66 32.85 18.68
C ASP A 62 -15.66 31.85 18.07
N HIS A 63 -15.93 30.56 18.25
CA HIS A 63 -15.42 29.53 17.37
C HIS A 63 -16.22 29.69 16.09
N ASN A 64 -15.69 30.51 15.18
CA ASN A 64 -16.00 30.34 13.77
C ASN A 64 -15.69 28.85 13.49
N PRO A 65 -16.70 28.01 13.19
CA PRO A 65 -16.43 26.59 13.04
C PRO A 65 -15.44 26.45 11.88
N GLU A 66 -14.28 25.83 12.11
CA GLU A 66 -13.51 25.29 11.00
C GLU A 66 -14.42 24.29 10.29
N GLN A 67 -15.00 24.74 9.19
CA GLN A 67 -15.89 24.00 8.32
C GLN A 67 -15.08 22.95 7.55
N SER A 68 -14.67 21.81 8.13
CA SER A 68 -14.33 20.65 7.29
C SER A 68 -14.11 19.30 8.00
N VAL A 69 -14.60 19.04 9.22
CA VAL A 69 -14.45 17.69 9.82
C VAL A 69 -15.80 17.06 10.21
N THR A 70 -16.86 17.46 9.52
CA THR A 70 -18.20 16.85 9.61
C THR A 70 -18.79 16.59 8.23
N GLU A 71 -17.98 16.12 7.29
CA GLU A 71 -18.47 15.57 6.02
C GLU A 71 -18.19 14.06 5.99
N TYR A 72 -19.25 13.26 5.89
CA TYR A 72 -19.11 11.93 5.30
C TYR A 72 -18.46 12.14 3.93
N HIS A 73 -17.30 11.50 3.66
CA HIS A 73 -16.57 11.69 2.40
C HIS A 73 -17.53 11.64 1.19
N ALA A 74 -17.82 12.79 0.60
CA ALA A 74 -18.70 12.92 -0.56
C ALA A 74 -18.17 12.13 -1.77
N ASP A 75 -16.88 11.79 -1.76
CA ASP A 75 -16.16 11.09 -2.83
C ASP A 75 -16.45 9.58 -2.94
N HIS A 76 -17.24 8.99 -2.03
CA HIS A 76 -17.49 7.54 -2.04
C HIS A 76 -18.86 7.14 -2.59
N GLN A 77 -19.77 8.08 -2.82
CA GLN A 77 -21.08 7.77 -3.37
C GLN A 77 -21.02 7.67 -4.90
N PRO A 78 -21.65 6.66 -5.51
CA PRO A 78 -21.76 6.59 -6.96
C PRO A 78 -22.61 7.75 -7.48
N ASP A 79 -22.22 8.32 -8.62
CA ASP A 79 -22.99 9.38 -9.26
C ASP A 79 -24.14 8.76 -10.06
N TYR A 80 -25.34 8.72 -9.47
CA TYR A 80 -26.55 8.22 -10.11
C TYR A 80 -27.07 9.12 -11.24
N THR A 81 -26.55 10.34 -11.38
CA THR A 81 -26.94 11.27 -12.46
C THR A 81 -26.06 11.16 -13.70
N ALA A 82 -24.99 10.36 -13.62
CA ALA A 82 -24.10 10.09 -14.74
C ALA A 82 -24.86 9.47 -15.93
N THR A 83 -24.54 9.91 -17.14
CA THR A 83 -25.03 9.28 -18.36
C THR A 83 -24.54 7.84 -18.42
N VAL A 84 -25.47 6.90 -18.27
CA VAL A 84 -25.20 5.47 -18.45
C VAL A 84 -25.14 5.18 -19.95
N ASP A 85 -24.04 4.59 -20.40
CA ASP A 85 -23.96 4.10 -21.77
C ASP A 85 -24.79 2.82 -21.89
N HIS A 86 -25.95 2.87 -22.55
CA HIS A 86 -26.83 1.71 -22.69
C HIS A 86 -26.25 0.60 -23.58
N GLY A 87 -25.11 0.84 -24.25
CA GLY A 87 -24.39 -0.17 -25.03
C GLY A 87 -23.61 -1.18 -24.20
N THR A 88 -23.60 -1.03 -22.87
CA THR A 88 -22.77 -1.81 -21.97
C THR A 88 -23.55 -2.90 -21.23
N SER A 89 -22.83 -3.75 -20.50
CA SER A 89 -23.42 -4.87 -19.76
C SER A 89 -24.23 -4.36 -18.55
N LEU A 90 -25.37 -4.98 -18.26
CA LEU A 90 -26.19 -4.75 -17.05
C LEU A 90 -25.49 -5.02 -15.71
N TYR A 91 -24.20 -5.35 -15.74
CA TYR A 91 -23.40 -5.80 -14.61
C TYR A 91 -22.25 -4.84 -14.26
N SER A 92 -22.09 -3.75 -15.00
CA SER A 92 -21.08 -2.74 -14.72
C SER A 92 -21.45 -1.90 -13.49
N PRO A 93 -20.44 -1.48 -12.70
CA PRO A 93 -20.66 -0.55 -11.60
C PRO A 93 -20.96 0.86 -12.13
N VAL A 94 -21.65 1.66 -11.31
CA VAL A 94 -21.90 3.08 -11.58
C VAL A 94 -20.65 3.89 -11.22
N PRO A 95 -20.17 4.80 -12.10
CA PRO A 95 -18.98 5.59 -11.84
C PRO A 95 -19.18 6.60 -10.71
N LYS A 96 -18.12 6.84 -9.95
CA LYS A 96 -18.08 7.92 -8.94
C LYS A 96 -17.87 9.29 -9.57
N ARG A 97 -17.06 9.34 -10.64
CA ARG A 97 -16.76 10.55 -11.41
C ARG A 97 -16.69 10.20 -12.88
N VAL A 98 -17.39 10.98 -13.71
CA VAL A 98 -17.32 10.87 -15.17
C VAL A 98 -16.60 12.05 -15.78
N LEU A 99 -15.57 11.78 -16.59
CA LEU A 99 -14.85 12.82 -17.32
C LEU A 99 -15.64 13.23 -18.56
N ASN A 100 -16.28 14.40 -18.49
CA ASN A 100 -17.11 14.96 -19.58
C ASN A 100 -16.41 16.08 -20.37
N GLY A 101 -15.13 16.37 -20.06
CA GLY A 101 -14.36 17.43 -20.73
C GLY A 101 -14.66 18.86 -20.26
N SER A 102 -15.57 19.03 -19.30
CA SER A 102 -15.85 20.30 -18.62
C SER A 102 -14.84 20.65 -17.51
N GLU A 103 -13.92 19.72 -17.20
CA GLU A 103 -12.91 19.94 -16.17
C GLU A 103 -11.93 21.06 -16.57
N PRO A 104 -11.54 21.94 -15.63
CA PRO A 104 -10.60 23.02 -15.91
C PRO A 104 -9.21 22.45 -16.17
N GLY A 105 -8.86 22.27 -17.45
CA GLY A 105 -7.55 21.81 -17.89
C GLY A 105 -7.24 22.30 -19.30
N GLY A 106 -5.95 22.56 -19.58
CA GLY A 106 -5.52 23.01 -20.91
C GLY A 106 -5.57 21.91 -22.00
N ILE A 107 -5.90 20.67 -21.63
CA ILE A 107 -5.90 19.50 -22.50
C ILE A 107 -7.18 18.71 -22.24
N THR A 108 -7.90 18.34 -23.31
CA THR A 108 -9.09 17.47 -23.21
C THR A 108 -8.68 16.09 -22.67
N PRO A 109 -9.37 15.54 -21.66
CA PRO A 109 -9.08 14.20 -21.16
C PRO A 109 -9.25 13.16 -22.26
N ALA A 110 -8.37 12.15 -22.27
CA ALA A 110 -8.38 11.10 -23.28
C ALA A 110 -9.65 10.23 -23.17
N ALA A 111 -10.28 10.19 -22.00
CA ALA A 111 -11.55 9.51 -21.74
C ALA A 111 -12.68 9.94 -22.69
N VAL A 112 -12.76 11.24 -23.00
CA VAL A 112 -13.80 11.80 -23.89
C VAL A 112 -13.56 11.41 -25.36
N LEU A 113 -12.29 11.19 -25.73
CA LEU A 113 -11.88 10.94 -27.11
C LEU A 113 -11.71 9.45 -27.43
N SER A 114 -11.50 8.59 -26.43
CA SER A 114 -11.13 7.19 -26.63
C SER A 114 -12.26 6.34 -27.23
N GLY A 115 -13.51 6.77 -27.11
CA GLY A 115 -14.68 5.97 -27.47
C GLY A 115 -14.91 4.78 -26.55
N ALA A 116 -14.19 4.70 -25.43
CA ALA A 116 -14.41 3.69 -24.42
C ALA A 116 -15.73 3.95 -23.69
N PRO A 117 -16.47 2.88 -23.32
CA PRO A 117 -17.72 3.05 -22.57
C PRO A 117 -17.44 3.66 -21.19
N VAL A 118 -18.37 4.50 -20.74
CA VAL A 118 -18.28 5.25 -19.47
C VAL A 118 -18.08 4.32 -18.27
N ASP A 119 -18.61 3.10 -18.33
CA ASP A 119 -18.49 2.07 -17.30
C ASP A 119 -17.07 1.67 -16.94
N LEU A 120 -16.09 1.88 -17.84
CA LEU A 120 -14.70 1.61 -17.50
C LEU A 120 -14.15 2.62 -16.49
N GLN A 121 -14.68 3.85 -16.46
CA GLN A 121 -14.34 4.87 -15.45
C GLN A 121 -14.85 4.48 -14.06
N ALA A 122 -15.93 3.70 -14.00
CA ALA A 122 -16.47 3.15 -12.75
C ALA A 122 -15.63 2.04 -12.16
N ARG A 123 -14.75 1.42 -12.96
CA ARG A 123 -13.94 0.30 -12.49
C ARG A 123 -12.65 0.79 -11.88
N THR A 124 -12.31 0.16 -10.77
CA THR A 124 -11.01 0.35 -10.15
C THR A 124 -9.95 -0.46 -10.88
N VAL A 125 -8.79 0.16 -11.08
CA VAL A 125 -7.64 -0.40 -11.76
C VAL A 125 -6.52 -0.67 -10.75
N ARG A 126 -5.89 -1.84 -10.85
CA ARG A 126 -4.70 -2.18 -10.06
C ARG A 126 -3.44 -1.90 -10.85
N ILE A 127 -2.61 -1.01 -10.33
CA ILE A 127 -1.25 -0.77 -10.85
C ILE A 127 -0.25 -1.49 -9.94
N TYR A 128 0.50 -2.46 -10.48
CA TYR A 128 1.37 -3.32 -9.69
C TYR A 128 2.53 -3.91 -10.50
N LYS A 129 3.60 -4.34 -9.82
CA LYS A 129 4.57 -5.28 -10.42
C LYS A 129 4.16 -6.70 -10.06
N SER A 130 4.19 -7.62 -11.03
CA SER A 130 3.82 -9.00 -10.75
C SER A 130 4.75 -9.63 -9.71
N ALA A 131 4.18 -10.28 -8.70
CA ALA A 131 4.95 -11.00 -7.71
C ALA A 131 5.79 -12.12 -8.36
N LYS A 132 6.97 -12.36 -7.80
CA LYS A 132 7.82 -13.47 -8.24
C LYS A 132 7.10 -14.81 -7.92
N PRO A 133 6.89 -15.71 -8.89
CA PRO A 133 6.25 -16.99 -8.63
C PRO A 133 7.11 -17.81 -7.64
N ALA A 134 6.45 -18.44 -6.66
CA ALA A 134 7.14 -19.29 -5.68
C ALA A 134 7.68 -20.59 -6.30
N THR A 135 7.06 -21.05 -7.38
CA THR A 135 7.41 -22.27 -8.12
C THR A 135 8.70 -22.13 -8.94
N GLN A 136 9.11 -20.90 -9.30
CA GLN A 136 10.26 -20.66 -10.16
C GLN A 136 11.26 -19.67 -9.54
N SER A 137 12.54 -19.87 -9.86
CA SER A 137 13.62 -18.99 -9.40
C SER A 137 13.89 -17.79 -10.32
N GLY A 138 13.25 -17.69 -11.49
CA GLY A 138 13.39 -16.55 -12.41
C GLY A 138 12.71 -15.26 -11.90
N SER A 139 13.17 -14.09 -12.35
CA SER A 139 12.61 -12.77 -11.99
C SER A 139 12.19 -11.93 -13.18
N TRP A 140 12.28 -12.44 -14.41
CA TRP A 140 12.05 -11.65 -15.62
C TRP A 140 10.65 -11.01 -15.66
N GLY A 141 9.62 -11.75 -15.23
CA GLY A 141 8.23 -11.28 -15.28
C GLY A 141 7.92 -10.07 -14.39
N SER A 142 8.71 -9.83 -13.33
CA SER A 142 8.43 -8.80 -12.32
C SER A 142 9.02 -7.42 -12.63
N HIS A 143 9.74 -7.25 -13.74
CA HIS A 143 10.40 -5.98 -14.05
C HIS A 143 9.43 -4.90 -14.58
N ALA A 144 8.41 -5.31 -15.34
CA ALA A 144 7.42 -4.41 -15.91
C ALA A 144 6.32 -4.07 -14.90
N TRP A 145 5.88 -2.80 -14.91
CA TRP A 145 4.64 -2.40 -14.25
C TRP A 145 3.46 -2.88 -15.08
N ARG A 146 2.42 -3.36 -14.41
CA ARG A 146 1.21 -3.86 -15.03
C ARG A 146 0.01 -3.13 -14.48
N MET A 147 -0.94 -2.91 -15.36
CA MET A 147 -2.22 -2.32 -15.06
C MET A 147 -3.30 -3.30 -15.50
N ASP A 148 -4.05 -3.80 -14.53
CA ASP A 148 -5.14 -4.76 -14.71
C ASP A 148 -6.41 -4.15 -14.08
N TRP A 149 -7.57 -4.41 -14.68
CA TRP A 149 -8.87 -4.00 -14.13
C TRP A 149 -9.32 -4.95 -13.03
N ASP A 150 -10.06 -4.42 -12.06
CA ASP A 150 -10.72 -5.26 -11.07
C ASP A 150 -11.84 -6.10 -11.70
N VAL A 151 -12.12 -7.24 -11.05
CA VAL A 151 -13.10 -8.21 -11.47
C VAL A 151 -14.50 -7.68 -11.19
N LEU A 152 -15.41 -7.78 -12.17
CA LEU A 152 -16.82 -7.48 -11.94
C LEU A 152 -17.43 -8.44 -10.90
N GLY A 153 -18.17 -7.90 -9.93
CA GLY A 153 -18.90 -8.71 -8.96
C GLY A 153 -19.97 -9.60 -9.59
N ARG A 154 -20.59 -9.15 -10.69
CA ARG A 154 -21.54 -9.91 -11.51
C ARG A 154 -21.05 -9.98 -12.95
N GLY A 155 -21.22 -11.11 -13.62
CA GLY A 155 -20.86 -11.23 -15.03
C GLY A 155 -19.36 -11.39 -15.33
N HIS A 156 -18.49 -11.57 -14.32
CA HIS A 156 -17.09 -11.91 -14.59
C HIS A 156 -16.94 -13.29 -15.21
N ARG A 157 -17.44 -14.34 -14.54
CA ARG A 157 -17.51 -15.70 -15.10
C ARG A 157 -18.78 -16.42 -14.69
N TRP A 158 -19.35 -17.15 -15.63
CA TRP A 158 -20.42 -18.12 -15.37
C TRP A 158 -20.26 -19.33 -16.30
N GLU A 159 -20.89 -20.44 -15.93
CA GLU A 159 -20.89 -21.66 -16.74
C GLU A 159 -21.89 -21.55 -17.90
N ASN A 160 -21.44 -21.89 -19.11
CA ASN A 160 -22.33 -22.00 -20.28
C ASN A 160 -23.25 -23.22 -20.10
N PRO A 161 -24.59 -23.06 -20.08
CA PRO A 161 -25.52 -24.17 -19.84
C PRO A 161 -25.46 -25.28 -20.91
N LEU A 162 -24.95 -25.00 -22.10
CA LEU A 162 -24.85 -25.98 -23.18
C LEU A 162 -23.58 -26.84 -23.10
N MET A 163 -22.40 -26.20 -23.00
CA MET A 163 -21.10 -26.86 -23.12
C MET A 163 -20.27 -26.90 -21.83
N GLY A 164 -20.68 -26.19 -20.78
CA GLY A 164 -19.93 -26.07 -19.53
C GLY A 164 -18.72 -25.13 -19.58
N TRP A 165 -18.52 -24.38 -20.68
CA TRP A 165 -17.41 -23.44 -20.79
C TRP A 165 -17.59 -22.19 -19.94
N GLN A 166 -16.47 -21.63 -19.50
CA GLN A 166 -16.43 -20.38 -18.74
C GLN A 166 -16.76 -19.20 -19.67
N SER A 167 -17.98 -18.67 -19.56
CA SER A 167 -18.45 -17.49 -20.29
C SER A 167 -18.24 -16.22 -19.46
N SER A 168 -18.14 -15.07 -20.10
CA SER A 168 -17.89 -13.77 -19.45
C SER A 168 -18.61 -12.64 -20.20
N ALA A 169 -19.09 -11.63 -19.46
CA ALA A 169 -19.63 -10.38 -20.01
C ALA A 169 -18.58 -9.26 -19.96
N ASP A 170 -17.41 -9.54 -19.38
CA ASP A 170 -16.40 -8.53 -19.10
C ASP A 170 -15.42 -8.38 -20.28
N ALA A 171 -15.49 -7.24 -20.96
CA ALA A 171 -14.60 -6.92 -22.08
C ALA A 171 -13.12 -6.75 -21.66
N MET A 172 -12.84 -6.35 -20.41
CA MET A 172 -11.47 -6.05 -19.96
C MET A 172 -10.76 -7.21 -19.27
N GLN A 173 -11.44 -8.35 -19.02
CA GLN A 173 -10.88 -9.47 -18.26
C GLN A 173 -9.60 -10.08 -18.86
N GLY A 174 -9.40 -9.94 -20.17
CA GLY A 174 -8.21 -10.43 -20.88
C GLY A 174 -7.12 -9.37 -21.09
N THR A 175 -7.42 -8.10 -20.81
CA THR A 175 -6.56 -6.98 -21.16
C THR A 175 -5.58 -6.68 -20.02
N LYS A 176 -4.29 -6.60 -20.35
CA LYS A 176 -3.23 -6.24 -19.41
C LYS A 176 -2.29 -5.26 -20.07
N VAL A 177 -2.14 -4.08 -19.50
CA VAL A 177 -1.26 -3.05 -20.06
C VAL A 177 0.07 -3.05 -19.31
N GLN A 178 1.17 -3.00 -20.06
CA GLN A 178 2.51 -3.01 -19.49
C GLN A 178 3.16 -1.62 -19.63
N PHE A 179 3.76 -1.16 -18.53
CA PHE A 179 4.43 0.13 -18.43
C PHE A 179 5.87 -0.05 -17.94
N LYS A 180 6.71 0.93 -18.28
CA LYS A 180 8.12 0.95 -17.84
C LYS A 180 8.25 1.49 -16.41
N THR A 181 7.52 2.56 -16.11
CA THR A 181 7.57 3.25 -14.81
C THR A 181 6.21 3.23 -14.12
N LYS A 182 6.17 3.56 -12.82
CA LYS A 182 4.93 3.66 -12.05
C LYS A 182 4.15 4.89 -12.49
N GLU A 183 4.89 5.96 -12.70
CA GLU A 183 4.41 7.29 -13.06
C GLU A 183 3.71 7.27 -14.41
N ASP A 184 4.25 6.53 -15.40
CA ASP A 184 3.60 6.36 -16.70
C ASP A 184 2.24 5.66 -16.58
N ALA A 185 2.16 4.65 -15.71
CA ALA A 185 0.92 3.90 -15.49
C ALA A 185 -0.14 4.77 -14.79
N VAL A 186 0.27 5.56 -13.80
CA VAL A 186 -0.61 6.51 -13.09
C VAL A 186 -1.10 7.59 -14.04
N ALA A 187 -0.19 8.21 -14.81
CA ALA A 187 -0.55 9.23 -15.78
C ALA A 187 -1.50 8.70 -16.87
N PHE A 188 -1.38 7.42 -17.26
CA PHE A 188 -2.31 6.79 -18.18
C PHE A 188 -3.70 6.62 -17.56
N ALA A 189 -3.78 6.13 -16.32
CA ALA A 189 -5.05 5.95 -15.60
C ALA A 189 -5.77 7.29 -15.38
N GLU A 190 -5.04 8.33 -14.95
CA GLU A 190 -5.57 9.68 -14.74
C GLU A 190 -6.12 10.29 -16.05
N LYS A 191 -5.38 10.15 -17.16
CA LYS A 191 -5.83 10.65 -18.47
C LYS A 191 -7.13 10.01 -18.96
N GLN A 192 -7.36 8.75 -18.59
CA GLN A 192 -8.56 8.00 -18.94
C GLN A 192 -9.68 8.13 -17.88
N GLY A 193 -9.39 8.75 -16.73
CA GLY A 193 -10.36 8.89 -15.65
C GLY A 193 -10.64 7.60 -14.89
N TYR A 194 -9.73 6.63 -14.91
CA TYR A 194 -9.90 5.39 -14.14
C TYR A 194 -9.56 5.62 -12.67
N GLU A 195 -10.40 5.12 -11.77
CA GLU A 195 -10.03 4.99 -10.36
C GLU A 195 -8.90 3.96 -10.25
N TYR A 196 -7.81 4.26 -9.54
CA TYR A 196 -6.68 3.36 -9.44
C TYR A 196 -6.19 3.21 -8.00
N TYR A 197 -5.59 2.06 -7.71
CA TYR A 197 -4.75 1.89 -6.53
C TYR A 197 -3.40 1.34 -6.95
N VAL A 198 -2.34 1.85 -6.32
CA VAL A 198 -0.97 1.41 -6.59
C VAL A 198 -0.53 0.44 -5.51
N GLN A 199 -0.25 -0.80 -5.91
CA GLN A 199 0.38 -1.79 -5.06
C GLN A 199 1.90 -1.73 -5.22
N GLU A 200 2.59 -1.34 -4.15
CA GLU A 200 4.05 -1.28 -4.16
C GLU A 200 4.67 -2.69 -4.22
N PRO A 201 5.78 -2.86 -4.98
CA PRO A 201 6.44 -4.14 -5.10
C PRO A 201 7.07 -4.57 -3.78
N GLN A 202 6.77 -5.80 -3.34
CA GLN A 202 7.43 -6.37 -2.18
C GLN A 202 8.78 -6.98 -2.56
N GLU A 203 9.84 -6.21 -2.34
CA GLU A 203 11.21 -6.65 -2.62
C GLU A 203 11.75 -7.60 -1.54
N ARG A 204 12.58 -8.55 -1.95
CA ARG A 204 13.24 -9.47 -1.02
C ARG A 204 14.39 -8.75 -0.32
N ARG A 205 14.40 -8.81 1.02
CA ARG A 205 15.54 -8.31 1.80
C ARG A 205 16.81 -9.07 1.43
N PHE A 206 17.86 -8.36 1.04
CA PHE A 206 19.18 -8.96 0.85
C PHE A 206 19.76 -9.37 2.21
N VAL A 207 20.17 -10.63 2.34
CA VAL A 207 20.82 -11.17 3.54
C VAL A 207 22.14 -11.78 3.11
N PRO A 208 23.28 -11.37 3.71
CA PRO A 208 24.57 -11.96 3.38
C PRO A 208 24.57 -13.44 3.77
N LYS A 209 24.85 -14.31 2.80
CA LYS A 209 24.94 -15.76 3.00
C LYS A 209 26.40 -16.19 2.78
N ALA A 210 27.04 -16.68 3.84
CA ALA A 210 28.39 -17.26 3.77
C ALA A 210 28.33 -18.77 4.01
N TYR A 211 28.94 -19.56 3.12
CA TYR A 211 28.96 -21.01 3.23
C TYR A 211 29.67 -21.51 4.51
N ALA A 212 30.71 -20.78 4.95
CA ALA A 212 31.43 -21.05 6.19
C ALA A 212 30.53 -21.08 7.44
N ASN A 213 29.40 -20.36 7.42
CA ASN A 213 28.45 -20.33 8.54
C ASN A 213 27.82 -21.70 8.81
N MET A 214 27.85 -22.61 7.84
CA MET A 214 27.36 -23.99 8.02
C MET A 214 28.23 -24.80 8.99
N PHE A 215 29.49 -24.40 9.23
CA PHE A 215 30.48 -25.16 9.99
C PHE A 215 31.06 -24.40 11.19
N LEU A 216 30.38 -23.34 11.66
CA LEU A 216 30.81 -22.62 12.86
C LEU A 216 30.75 -23.53 14.09
N HIS A 217 31.76 -23.42 14.94
CA HIS A 217 31.81 -24.11 16.22
C HIS A 217 30.76 -23.53 17.17
N GLU A 218 29.89 -24.40 17.69
CA GLU A 218 28.91 -24.05 18.73
C GLU A 218 29.46 -24.60 20.06
N SER A 219 29.74 -23.72 21.02
CA SER A 219 30.36 -24.12 22.30
C SER A 219 29.40 -24.84 23.26
N GLY A 220 28.10 -24.81 22.97
CA GLY A 220 27.06 -25.48 23.74
C GLY A 220 26.53 -26.74 23.04
N PRO A 221 25.49 -27.38 23.58
CA PRO A 221 24.81 -28.47 22.89
C PRO A 221 24.19 -27.96 21.58
N LEU A 222 24.41 -28.72 20.50
CA LEU A 222 23.90 -28.40 19.16
C LEU A 222 22.37 -28.37 19.15
N LYS A 223 21.77 -27.30 18.62
CA LYS A 223 20.30 -27.17 18.51
C LYS A 223 19.70 -28.05 17.42
N HIS A 224 20.44 -28.23 16.33
CA HIS A 224 20.04 -29.06 15.19
C HIS A 224 21.29 -29.57 14.47
N ILE A 225 21.20 -30.77 13.91
CA ILE A 225 22.27 -31.32 13.05
C ILE A 225 22.08 -30.75 11.66
N LYS A 226 23.05 -29.97 11.18
CA LYS A 226 23.01 -29.32 9.86
C LYS A 226 23.28 -30.37 8.77
N THR A 227 22.27 -30.70 7.96
CA THR A 227 22.40 -31.56 6.77
C THR A 227 22.67 -30.72 5.51
N LYS A 228 23.06 -31.38 4.41
CA LYS A 228 23.27 -30.75 3.09
C LYS A 228 22.01 -30.80 2.24
#